data_AF-A0A3B0ZJT1-F1
#
_entry.id   AF-A0A3B0ZJT1-F1
#
_cell.length_a   1.000
_cell.length_b   1.000
_cell.length_c   1.000
_cell.angle_alpha   90.00
_cell.angle_beta   90.00
_cell.angle_gamma   90.00
#
_symmetry.space_group_name_H-M   'P 1'
#
loop_
_entity.id
_entity.type
_entity.pdbx_description
1 polymer ?
#
loop_
_entity_poly.entity_id
_entity_poly.type
_entity_poly.pdbx_seq_one_letter_code
_entity_poly.pdbx_strand_id
1 'polypeptide(L)'
;MPCLNDTRLFLIKAKAPGSPGISPTWSGGRKNAVGCALGSSRLWFTLGRGIINEVFYPRVDLPQIRDLGFIVADGKSLWAEVKRLDNYTIRQPEPSIPATIVHQQ
;
A
#
# COMPACT_ATOMS: atom_id res chain seq x y z
N MET A 1 21.66 -36.50 3.13
CA MET A 1 22.51 -36.02 4.24
C MET A 1 23.96 -36.29 3.85
N PRO A 2 24.67 -35.25 3.40
CA PRO A 2 25.76 -34.71 4.21
C PRO A 2 25.45 -33.29 4.71
N CYS A 3 26.18 -32.92 5.74
CA CYS A 3 25.98 -31.85 6.70
C CYS A 3 26.21 -30.43 6.16
N LEU A 4 25.41 -29.50 6.69
CA LEU A 4 25.68 -28.05 6.71
C LEU A 4 27.01 -27.78 7.41
N ASN A 5 27.94 -27.06 6.77
CA ASN A 5 29.00 -26.35 7.51
C ASN A 5 29.69 -25.21 6.74
N ASP A 6 28.95 -24.38 6.01
CA ASP A 6 29.52 -23.10 5.53
C ASP A 6 28.54 -21.94 5.72
N THR A 7 28.62 -21.32 6.90
CA THR A 7 27.83 -20.15 7.31
C THR A 7 28.40 -18.84 6.77
N ARG A 8 29.00 -18.84 5.56
CA ARG A 8 29.24 -17.61 4.81
C ARG A 8 28.09 -17.40 3.85
N LEU A 9 26.99 -16.87 4.40
CA LEU A 9 25.98 -16.15 3.63
C LEU A 9 26.68 -14.93 3.02
N PHE A 10 27.37 -15.14 1.90
CA PHE A 10 27.81 -14.06 1.03
C PHE A 10 26.52 -13.36 0.59
N LEU A 11 26.16 -12.29 1.30
CA LEU A 11 25.21 -11.30 0.85
C LEU A 11 25.81 -10.70 -0.41
N ILE A 12 25.54 -11.34 -1.56
CA ILE A 12 25.74 -10.71 -2.85
C ILE A 12 24.90 -9.45 -2.79
N LYS A 13 25.57 -8.29 -2.74
CA LYS A 13 24.95 -6.97 -2.89
C LYS A 13 24.53 -6.81 -4.35
N ALA A 14 23.64 -7.68 -4.81
CA ALA A 14 23.06 -7.62 -6.14
C ALA A 14 21.99 -6.54 -6.15
N LYS A 15 21.99 -5.69 -7.18
CA LYS A 15 20.87 -4.80 -7.45
C LYS A 15 19.67 -5.66 -7.82
N ALA A 16 18.47 -5.29 -7.35
CA ALA A 16 17.25 -5.94 -7.80
C ALA A 16 17.19 -5.92 -9.35
N PRO A 17 16.85 -7.03 -10.01
CA PRO A 17 16.70 -7.07 -11.46
C PRO A 17 15.54 -6.19 -11.92
N GLY A 18 15.51 -5.84 -13.21
CA GLY A 18 14.42 -5.06 -13.81
C GLY A 18 14.60 -3.54 -13.75
N SER A 19 15.81 -3.04 -13.44
CA SER A 19 16.15 -1.60 -13.55
C SER A 19 15.82 -1.04 -14.95
N PRO A 20 15.23 0.18 -15.06
CA PRO A 20 14.87 1.13 -14.00
C PRO A 20 13.50 0.87 -13.34
N GLY A 21 12.80 -0.19 -13.72
CA GLY A 21 11.41 -0.45 -13.38
C GLY A 21 10.46 -0.12 -14.53
N ILE A 22 9.21 -0.56 -14.41
CA ILE A 22 8.13 -0.21 -15.34
C ILE A 22 7.75 1.25 -15.09
N SER A 23 7.44 2.01 -16.15
CA SER A 23 6.96 3.39 -16.04
C SER A 23 5.75 3.47 -15.09
N PRO A 24 5.78 4.34 -14.08
CA PRO A 24 4.69 4.46 -13.13
C PRO A 24 3.46 5.09 -13.79
N THR A 25 2.27 4.72 -13.29
CA THR A 25 0.99 5.34 -13.63
C THR A 25 0.39 6.01 -12.40
N TRP A 26 -0.61 6.86 -12.57
CA TRP A 26 -1.40 7.37 -11.44
C TRP A 26 -2.45 6.36 -10.99
N SER A 27 -2.79 6.40 -9.71
CA SER A 27 -3.93 5.64 -9.21
C SER A 27 -5.23 6.24 -9.74
N GLY A 28 -6.26 5.39 -9.90
CA GLY A 28 -7.55 5.84 -10.45
C GLY A 28 -8.16 6.97 -9.61
N GLY A 29 -8.73 7.99 -10.26
CA GLY A 29 -9.23 9.20 -9.58
C GLY A 29 -10.45 8.97 -8.68
N ARG A 30 -11.14 7.83 -8.77
CA ARG A 30 -12.26 7.49 -7.89
C ARG A 30 -11.76 7.25 -6.46
N LYS A 31 -12.07 8.16 -5.55
CA LYS A 31 -11.74 8.06 -4.12
C LYS A 31 -13.00 7.82 -3.31
N ASN A 32 -12.90 6.96 -2.30
CA ASN A 32 -13.94 6.74 -1.31
C ASN A 32 -13.87 7.78 -0.19
N ALA A 33 -12.67 8.21 0.19
CA ALA A 33 -12.46 9.21 1.23
C ALA A 33 -11.10 9.91 1.07
N VAL A 34 -10.97 11.07 1.72
CA VAL A 34 -9.72 11.80 1.91
C VAL A 34 -9.58 12.15 3.38
N GLY A 35 -8.35 12.25 3.88
CA GLY A 35 -8.09 12.54 5.28
C GLY A 35 -6.80 13.31 5.51
N CYS A 36 -6.80 14.07 6.60
CA CYS A 36 -5.63 14.72 7.19
C CYS A 36 -5.90 14.93 8.69
N ALA A 37 -4.84 15.20 9.45
CA ALA A 37 -5.02 15.57 10.85
C ALA A 37 -5.46 17.03 10.97
N LEU A 38 -6.25 17.35 12.00
CA LEU A 38 -6.49 18.72 12.40
C LEU A 38 -5.20 19.29 13.03
N GLY A 39 -4.79 20.48 12.61
CA GLY A 39 -3.62 21.17 13.16
C GLY A 39 -2.44 21.23 12.19
N SER A 40 -1.21 21.09 12.71
CA SER A 40 0.03 21.41 12.00
C SER A 40 0.59 20.28 11.12
N SER A 41 -0.08 19.12 11.09
CA SER A 41 0.35 18.01 10.23
C SER A 41 0.30 18.42 8.77
N ARG A 42 1.33 18.04 8.01
CA ARG A 42 1.42 18.29 6.56
C ARG A 42 1.23 17.00 5.75
N LEU A 43 0.44 16.07 6.28
CA LEU A 43 0.16 14.79 5.66
C LEU A 43 -1.31 14.71 5.28
N TRP A 44 -1.55 14.38 4.01
CA TRP A 44 -2.86 14.07 3.47
C TRP A 44 -2.83 12.68 2.86
N PHE A 45 -3.95 11.96 2.92
CA PHE A 45 -4.08 10.64 2.31
C PHE A 45 -5.44 10.48 1.64
N THR A 46 -5.52 9.56 0.68
CA THR A 46 -6.76 9.16 0.03
C THR A 46 -7.01 7.66 0.21
N LEU A 47 -8.29 7.29 0.25
CA LEU A 47 -8.73 5.91 0.27
C LEU A 47 -9.46 5.59 -1.03
N GLY A 48 -9.16 4.44 -1.62
CA GLY A 48 -9.78 3.99 -2.86
C GLY A 48 -9.51 2.52 -3.14
N ARG A 49 -10.51 1.81 -3.66
CA ARG A 49 -10.42 0.35 -3.95
C ARG A 49 -9.96 -0.46 -2.73
N GLY A 50 -10.43 -0.06 -1.54
CA GLY A 50 -10.12 -0.75 -0.29
C GLY A 50 -8.69 -0.61 0.21
N ILE A 51 -7.90 0.35 -0.29
CA ILE A 51 -6.54 0.60 0.21
C ILE A 51 -6.28 2.10 0.37
N ILE A 52 -5.13 2.46 0.94
CA ILE A 52 -4.59 3.81 0.82
C ILE A 52 -4.02 3.96 -0.59
N ASN A 53 -4.40 5.01 -1.33
CA ASN A 53 -3.80 5.29 -2.65
C ASN A 53 -2.70 6.34 -2.51
N GLU A 54 -3.04 7.61 -2.73
CA GLU A 54 -2.07 8.69 -2.66
C GLU A 54 -1.86 9.17 -1.23
N VAL A 55 -0.59 9.35 -0.85
CA VAL A 55 -0.20 10.07 0.37
C VAL A 55 0.63 11.26 -0.03
N PHE A 56 0.25 12.45 0.42
CA PHE A 56 0.85 13.72 0.04
C PHE A 56 1.63 14.31 1.21
N TYR A 57 2.85 14.75 0.92
CA TYR A 57 3.76 15.43 1.85
C TYR A 57 4.90 16.09 1.05
N PRO A 58 5.42 17.27 1.45
CA PRO A 58 4.95 18.16 2.52
C PRO A 58 3.83 19.12 2.08
N ARG A 59 3.36 19.01 0.83
CA ARG A 59 2.28 19.81 0.26
C ARG A 59 1.24 18.90 -0.37
N VAL A 60 0.01 19.40 -0.45
CA VAL A 60 -1.14 18.65 -0.98
C VAL A 60 -1.02 18.29 -2.47
N ASP A 61 -0.14 18.95 -3.22
CA ASP A 61 0.11 18.73 -4.65
C ASP A 61 1.30 17.78 -4.93
N LEU A 62 1.95 17.25 -3.89
CA LEU A 62 3.15 16.41 -3.99
C LEU A 62 2.90 14.99 -3.46
N PRO A 63 2.36 14.07 -4.27
CA PRO A 63 2.16 12.68 -3.87
C PRO A 63 3.50 11.94 -3.72
N GLN A 64 3.70 11.32 -2.57
CA GLN A 64 4.90 10.53 -2.23
C GLN A 64 4.65 9.02 -2.33
N ILE A 65 3.39 8.60 -2.19
CA ILE A 65 2.95 7.20 -2.30
C ILE A 65 1.82 7.14 -3.31
N ARG A 66 1.73 6.05 -4.08
CA ARG A 66 0.69 5.81 -5.09
C ARG A 66 -0.36 4.79 -4.64
N ASP A 67 0.08 3.70 -4.02
CA ASP A 67 -0.72 2.64 -3.43
C ASP A 67 0.02 2.10 -2.20
N LEU A 68 -0.67 1.99 -1.08
CA LEU A 68 -0.24 1.28 0.11
C LEU A 68 -1.37 0.33 0.53
N GLY A 69 -1.13 -0.96 0.34
CA GLY A 69 -2.11 -2.01 0.59
C GLY A 69 -1.44 -3.36 0.81
N PHE A 70 -2.26 -4.41 0.85
CA PHE A 70 -1.82 -5.75 1.19
C PHE A 70 -1.88 -6.69 -0.02
N ILE A 71 -0.93 -7.61 -0.04
CA ILE A 71 -1.01 -8.86 -0.80
C ILE A 71 -1.13 -9.97 0.25
N VAL A 72 -2.14 -10.82 0.12
CA VAL A 72 -2.39 -11.96 1.01
C VAL A 72 -2.10 -13.23 0.23
N ALA A 73 -1.33 -14.15 0.81
CA ALA A 73 -0.96 -15.41 0.18
C ALA A 73 -1.26 -16.59 1.13
N ASP A 74 -1.58 -17.75 0.55
CA ASP A 74 -1.87 -18.99 1.28
C ASP A 74 -0.60 -19.78 1.67
N GLY A 75 0.57 -19.28 1.30
CA GLY A 75 1.86 -19.96 1.49
C GLY A 75 2.10 -21.14 0.56
N LYS A 76 1.21 -21.39 -0.42
CA LYS A 76 1.32 -22.44 -1.43
C LYS A 76 1.46 -21.81 -2.82
N SER A 77 0.35 -21.62 -3.53
CA SER A 77 0.33 -21.16 -4.92
C SER A 77 -0.64 -20.01 -5.16
N LEU A 78 -1.47 -19.66 -4.19
CA LEU A 78 -2.47 -18.61 -4.32
C LEU A 78 -2.03 -17.36 -3.57
N TRP A 79 -2.11 -16.24 -4.28
CA TRP A 79 -1.99 -14.91 -3.69
C TRP A 79 -3.01 -13.98 -4.33
N ALA A 80 -3.48 -13.01 -3.55
CA ALA A 80 -4.40 -11.99 -3.99
C ALA A 80 -3.90 -10.62 -3.55
N GLU A 81 -3.87 -9.67 -4.49
CA GLU A 81 -3.76 -8.25 -4.18
C GLU A 81 -5.14 -7.77 -3.69
N VAL A 82 -5.22 -7.33 -2.44
CA VAL A 82 -6.49 -6.96 -1.77
C VAL A 82 -7.28 -5.92 -2.57
N LYS A 83 -6.59 -4.95 -3.17
CA LYS A 83 -7.16 -3.91 -4.04
C LYS A 83 -7.99 -4.46 -5.21
N ARG A 84 -7.61 -5.63 -5.74
CA ARG A 84 -8.26 -6.21 -6.93
C ARG A 84 -9.52 -7.00 -6.63
N LEU A 85 -9.71 -7.38 -5.38
CA LEU A 85 -10.93 -8.06 -4.95
C LEU A 85 -12.12 -7.10 -4.93
N ASP A 86 -11.87 -5.80 -4.72
CA ASP A 86 -12.90 -4.75 -4.65
C ASP A 86 -14.03 -5.07 -3.64
N ASN A 87 -13.75 -5.93 -2.65
CA ASN A 87 -14.68 -6.39 -1.63
C ASN A 87 -14.35 -5.77 -0.26
N TYR A 88 -14.84 -4.55 -0.05
CA TYR A 88 -14.63 -3.81 1.19
C TYR A 88 -15.82 -2.92 1.51
N THR A 89 -15.90 -2.53 2.77
CA THR A 89 -16.82 -1.50 3.24
C THR A 89 -16.04 -0.31 3.76
N ILE A 90 -16.61 0.88 3.60
CA ILE A 90 -16.09 2.12 4.15
C ILE A 90 -16.99 2.49 5.32
N ARG A 91 -16.40 2.78 6.47
CA ARG A 91 -17.11 3.22 7.67
C ARG A 91 -16.53 4.54 8.14
N GLN A 92 -17.38 5.54 8.30
CA GLN A 92 -17.02 6.77 9.00
C GLN A 92 -17.55 6.65 10.42
N PRO A 93 -16.68 6.54 11.44
CA PRO A 93 -17.13 6.32 12.82
C PRO A 93 -18.01 7.46 13.34
N GLU A 94 -17.60 8.70 13.05
CA GLU A 94 -18.29 9.92 13.46
C GLU A 94 -18.06 11.05 12.46
N PRO A 95 -18.91 12.10 12.44
CA PRO A 95 -18.60 13.32 11.72
C PRO A 95 -17.21 13.85 12.10
N SER A 96 -16.41 14.23 11.11
CA SER A 96 -15.03 14.74 11.27
C SER A 96 -13.93 13.72 11.61
N ILE A 97 -14.25 12.44 11.85
CA ILE A 97 -13.23 11.38 11.95
C ILE A 97 -13.01 10.77 10.55
N PRO A 98 -11.76 10.67 10.05
CA PRO A 98 -11.50 10.04 8.76
C PRO A 98 -12.05 8.60 8.68
N ALA A 99 -12.56 8.24 7.50
CA ALA A 99 -13.16 6.93 7.28
C ALA A 99 -12.13 5.79 7.38
N THR A 100 -12.60 4.62 7.79
CA THR A 100 -11.84 3.37 7.86
C THR A 100 -12.32 2.40 6.79
N ILE A 101 -11.42 1.52 6.33
CA ILE A 101 -11.72 0.42 5.41
C ILE A 101 -11.80 -0.87 6.21
N VAL A 102 -12.85 -1.65 5.97
CA VAL A 102 -12.98 -3.02 6.48
C VAL A 102 -13.14 -3.97 5.30
N HIS A 103 -12.20 -4.90 5.16
CA HIS A 103 -12.26 -6.00 4.19
C HIS A 103 -13.07 -7.16 4.77
N GLN A 104 -13.88 -7.78 3.93
CA GLN A 104 -14.63 -8.99 4.28
C GLN A 104 -13.93 -10.23 3.72
N GLN A 105 -14.08 -11.36 4.42
CA GLN A 105 -13.57 -12.66 3.99
C GLN A 105 -14.48 -13.27 2.92
#